data_AF-A0A1B8V7L8-F1
#
_entry.id   AF-A0A1B8V7L8-F1
#
_cell.length_a   1.000
_cell.length_b   1.000
_cell.length_c   1.000
_cell.angle_alpha   90.00
_cell.angle_beta   90.00
_cell.angle_gamma   90.00
#
_symmetry.space_group_name_H-M   'P 1'
#
loop_
_entity.id
_entity.type
_entity.pdbx_description
1 polymer ?
#
loop_
_entity_poly.entity_id
_entity_poly.type
_entity_poly.pdbx_seq_one_letter_code
_entity_poly.pdbx_strand_id
1 'polypeptide(L)'
;MSDAPIEPHEHLYGVKVVQIEDLRVARGLTRRPLSSCRHRKMVYDDKERRIWCSDCETEVEPFDAFMYLVEVFDGGLKDLNRRRREIHEAEQFAMRSRAAKVMDEAWRSTTMAPLCPHCNAAILPEDVVKGVAMASKQLIRKRREKQNPA
;
A
#
# COMPACT_ATOMS: atom_id res chain seq x y z
N MET A 1 21.71 -35.93 -4.94
CA MET A 1 20.89 -36.25 -3.75
C MET A 1 21.69 -37.20 -2.88
N SER A 2 21.93 -36.88 -1.61
CA SER A 2 22.65 -37.74 -0.68
C SER A 2 21.78 -38.92 -0.25
N ASP A 3 22.31 -40.15 -0.31
CA ASP A 3 21.68 -41.44 0.07
C ASP A 3 21.40 -41.61 1.58
N ALA A 4 21.38 -40.54 2.35
CA ALA A 4 21.08 -40.60 3.77
C ALA A 4 19.56 -40.85 3.98
N PRO A 5 19.15 -41.79 4.86
CA PRO A 5 17.75 -42.00 5.20
C PRO A 5 17.12 -40.69 5.68
N ILE A 6 16.03 -40.29 5.05
CA ILE A 6 15.29 -39.09 5.45
C ILE A 6 14.50 -39.42 6.71
N GLU A 7 15.01 -38.99 7.87
CA GLU A 7 14.31 -39.13 9.14
C GLU A 7 13.13 -38.15 9.21
N PRO A 8 11.88 -38.62 9.38
CA PRO A 8 10.74 -37.73 9.55
C PRO A 8 10.86 -36.93 10.84
N HIS A 9 10.74 -35.60 10.77
CA HIS A 9 10.80 -34.73 11.96
C HIS A 9 9.44 -34.07 12.24
N GLU A 10 9.18 -33.78 13.52
CA GLU A 10 8.02 -32.99 13.94
C GLU A 10 8.17 -31.52 13.51
N HIS A 11 7.06 -30.88 13.18
CA HIS A 11 7.03 -29.44 12.92
C HIS A 11 7.34 -28.64 14.20
N LEU A 12 8.29 -27.70 14.12
CA LEU A 12 8.66 -26.81 15.23
C LEU A 12 7.60 -25.72 15.52
N TYR A 13 6.72 -25.41 14.56
CA TYR A 13 5.75 -24.32 14.65
C TYR A 13 4.40 -24.67 14.02
N GLY A 14 3.33 -24.06 14.54
CA GLY A 14 1.94 -24.26 14.13
C GLY A 14 1.20 -25.32 14.97
N VAL A 15 -0.09 -25.49 14.71
CA VAL A 15 -0.95 -26.40 15.48
C VAL A 15 -0.69 -27.85 15.04
N LYS A 16 -0.35 -28.72 16.00
CA LYS A 16 0.00 -30.14 15.73
C LYS A 16 -1.22 -31.01 15.47
N VAL A 17 -2.29 -30.82 16.26
CA VAL A 17 -3.56 -31.54 16.14
C VAL A 17 -4.69 -30.55 16.39
N VAL A 18 -5.67 -30.53 15.50
CA VAL A 18 -6.94 -29.82 15.73
C VAL A 18 -8.03 -30.88 15.84
N GLN A 19 -8.71 -30.90 16.98
CA GLN A 19 -9.90 -31.72 17.22
C GLN A 19 -11.12 -30.80 17.11
N ILE A 20 -12.02 -31.08 16.18
CA ILE A 20 -13.28 -30.36 16.00
C ILE A 20 -14.40 -31.39 16.05
N GLU A 21 -15.07 -31.50 17.20
CA GLU A 21 -16.13 -32.50 17.44
C GLU A 21 -15.63 -33.91 17.05
N ASP A 22 -16.19 -34.51 16.01
CA ASP A 22 -15.85 -35.85 15.54
C ASP A 22 -14.67 -35.88 14.54
N LEU A 23 -14.20 -34.72 14.06
CA LEU A 23 -13.13 -34.61 13.08
C LEU A 23 -11.79 -34.31 13.75
N ARG A 24 -10.83 -35.23 13.57
CA ARG A 24 -9.44 -35.07 14.01
C ARG A 24 -8.53 -34.87 12.81
N VAL A 25 -7.96 -33.67 12.67
CA VAL A 25 -6.95 -33.38 11.66
C VAL A 25 -5.59 -33.26 12.35
N ALA A 26 -4.70 -34.21 12.05
CA ALA A 26 -3.33 -34.21 12.51
C ALA A 26 -2.40 -33.75 11.40
N ARG A 27 -1.46 -32.86 11.72
CA ARG A 27 -0.42 -32.45 10.78
C ARG A 27 0.59 -33.59 10.64
N GLY A 28 0.86 -34.01 9.40
CA GLY A 28 1.83 -35.07 9.11
C GLY A 28 3.28 -34.69 9.45
N LEU A 29 4.18 -35.66 9.43
CA LEU A 29 5.62 -35.44 9.62
C LEU A 29 6.23 -34.85 8.34
N THR A 30 7.17 -33.92 8.49
CA THR A 30 7.91 -33.36 7.34
C THR A 30 9.18 -34.15 7.08
N ARG A 31 9.45 -34.39 5.80
CA ARG A 31 10.70 -34.98 5.28
C ARG A 31 11.74 -33.92 4.89
N ARG A 32 11.39 -32.64 4.95
CA ARG A 32 12.27 -31.56 4.50
C ARG A 32 13.23 -31.15 5.62
N PRO A 33 14.55 -31.11 5.37
CA PRO A 33 15.52 -30.62 6.35
C PRO A 33 15.25 -29.14 6.64
N LEU A 34 15.47 -28.73 7.90
CA LEU A 34 15.38 -27.33 8.30
C LEU A 34 16.47 -26.53 7.60
N SER A 35 16.09 -25.79 6.56
CA SER A 35 16.96 -24.81 5.91
C SER A 35 17.04 -23.56 6.77
N SER A 36 18.25 -23.15 7.13
CA SER A 36 18.51 -21.84 7.75
C SER A 36 18.41 -20.69 6.73
N CYS A 37 18.53 -21.01 5.44
CA CYS A 37 18.48 -20.02 4.36
C CYS A 37 17.03 -19.64 4.05
N ARG A 38 16.75 -18.34 4.01
CA ARG A 38 15.44 -17.77 3.65
C ARG A 38 15.23 -17.62 2.12
N HIS A 39 16.16 -18.13 1.31
CA HIS A 39 16.10 -18.13 -0.16
C HIS A 39 15.69 -16.79 -0.79
N ARG A 40 16.27 -15.68 -0.34
CA ARG A 40 15.89 -14.34 -0.86
C ARG A 40 16.39 -14.06 -2.28
N LYS A 41 17.49 -14.71 -2.68
CA LYS A 41 18.10 -14.58 -4.00
C LYS A 41 17.87 -15.85 -4.81
N MET A 42 16.65 -16.00 -5.33
CA MET A 42 16.30 -17.12 -6.20
C MET A 42 16.67 -16.81 -7.64
N VAL A 43 17.18 -17.81 -8.33
CA VAL A 43 17.52 -17.83 -9.76
C VAL A 43 16.70 -18.96 -10.39
N TYR A 44 16.16 -18.72 -11.59
CA TYR A 44 15.39 -19.71 -12.33
C TYR A 44 16.04 -20.00 -13.68
N ASP A 45 15.95 -21.25 -14.13
CA ASP A 45 16.31 -21.70 -15.47
C ASP A 45 15.08 -22.37 -16.12
N ASP A 46 14.71 -21.89 -17.30
CA ASP A 46 13.55 -22.35 -18.05
C ASP A 46 13.77 -23.70 -18.75
N LYS A 47 15.01 -23.97 -19.18
CA LYS A 47 15.39 -25.21 -19.87
C LYS A 47 15.50 -26.37 -18.89
N GLU A 48 16.08 -26.12 -17.72
CA GLU A 48 16.19 -27.12 -16.65
C GLU A 48 14.93 -27.21 -15.79
N ARG A 49 14.01 -26.25 -15.93
CA ARG A 49 12.78 -26.10 -15.11
C ARG A 49 13.08 -26.11 -13.61
N ARG A 50 14.15 -25.43 -13.24
CA ARG A 50 14.73 -25.45 -11.90
C ARG A 50 14.76 -24.05 -11.33
N ILE A 51 14.49 -23.94 -10.04
CA ILE A 51 14.72 -22.74 -9.24
C ILE A 51 15.73 -23.10 -8.15
N TRP A 52 16.76 -22.28 -7.96
CA TRP A 52 17.73 -22.47 -6.89
C TRP A 52 18.08 -21.13 -6.25
N CYS A 53 18.64 -21.18 -5.05
CA CYS A 53 19.12 -19.97 -4.38
C CYS A 53 20.61 -19.77 -4.65
N SER A 54 21.02 -18.56 -5.03
CA SER A 54 22.44 -18.23 -5.24
C SER A 54 23.26 -18.21 -3.95
N ASP A 55 22.62 -18.07 -2.78
CA ASP A 55 23.33 -17.93 -1.50
C ASP A 55 23.63 -19.28 -0.84
N CYS A 56 22.74 -20.27 -0.97
CA CYS A 56 22.93 -21.61 -0.40
C CYS A 56 23.10 -22.71 -1.46
N GLU A 57 23.01 -22.37 -2.74
CA GLU A 57 23.14 -23.27 -3.89
C GLU A 57 22.14 -24.44 -3.91
N THR A 58 21.15 -24.42 -3.03
CA THR A 58 20.11 -25.45 -2.91
C THR A 58 18.97 -25.18 -3.88
N GLU A 59 18.37 -26.25 -4.39
CA GLU A 59 17.13 -26.20 -5.15
C GLU A 59 15.97 -25.72 -4.27
N VAL A 60 15.23 -24.75 -4.77
CA VAL A 60 14.00 -24.28 -4.16
C VAL A 60 12.85 -24.94 -4.89
N GLU A 61 11.96 -25.56 -4.13
CA GLU A 61 10.80 -26.22 -4.71
C GLU A 61 9.85 -25.18 -5.35
N PRO A 62 9.29 -25.44 -6.56
CA PRO A 62 8.53 -24.42 -7.30
C PRO A 62 7.33 -23.84 -6.54
N PHE A 63 6.62 -24.65 -5.74
CA PHE A 63 5.51 -24.16 -4.93
C PHE A 63 5.98 -23.19 -3.85
N ASP A 64 7.08 -23.49 -3.15
CA ASP A 64 7.67 -22.58 -2.16
C ASP A 64 8.13 -21.26 -2.81
N ALA A 65 8.73 -21.33 -3.99
CA ALA A 65 9.16 -20.15 -4.75
C ALA A 65 7.96 -19.28 -5.16
N PHE A 66 6.86 -19.91 -5.60
CA PHE A 66 5.61 -19.22 -5.91
C PHE A 66 5.00 -18.55 -4.68
N MET A 67 4.92 -19.25 -3.55
CA MET A 67 4.42 -18.69 -2.30
C MET A 67 5.23 -17.47 -1.87
N TYR A 68 6.57 -17.56 -1.95
CA TYR A 68 7.45 -16.43 -1.65
C TYR A 68 7.21 -15.24 -2.59
N LEU A 69 7.03 -15.48 -3.89
CA LEU A 69 6.72 -14.43 -4.86
C LEU A 69 5.41 -13.71 -4.50
N VAL A 70 4.36 -14.46 -4.16
CA VAL A 70 3.06 -13.90 -3.76
C VAL A 70 3.20 -13.05 -2.50
N GLU A 71 3.94 -13.52 -1.49
CA GLU A 71 4.17 -12.77 -0.25
C GLU A 71 4.91 -11.46 -0.49
N VAL A 72 6.00 -11.50 -1.27
CA VAL A 72 6.79 -10.30 -1.59
C VAL A 72 5.95 -9.32 -2.41
N PHE A 73 5.18 -9.81 -3.38
CA PHE A 73 4.35 -8.96 -4.23
C PHE A 73 3.22 -8.29 -3.45
N ASP A 74 2.50 -9.03 -2.59
CA ASP A 74 1.46 -8.46 -1.73
C ASP A 74 2.04 -7.42 -0.75
N GLY A 75 3.16 -7.74 -0.11
CA GLY A 75 3.86 -6.81 0.79
C GLY A 75 4.31 -5.53 0.07
N GLY A 76 4.92 -5.67 -1.11
CA GLY A 76 5.34 -4.55 -1.94
C GLY A 76 4.16 -3.70 -2.43
N LEU A 77 3.08 -4.32 -2.88
CA LEU A 77 1.88 -3.64 -3.34
C LEU A 77 1.22 -2.84 -2.20
N LYS A 78 1.13 -3.42 -0.99
CA LYS A 78 0.63 -2.73 0.20
C LYS A 78 1.47 -1.50 0.55
N ASP A 79 2.79 -1.61 0.52
CA ASP A 79 3.67 -0.47 0.81
C ASP A 79 3.55 0.63 -0.24
N LEU A 80 3.51 0.27 -1.53
CA LEU A 80 3.28 1.23 -2.62
C LEU A 80 1.93 1.95 -2.48
N ASN A 81 0.85 1.22 -2.19
CA ASN A 81 -0.47 1.81 -1.99
C ASN A 81 -0.51 2.75 -0.79
N ARG A 82 0.17 2.38 0.31
CA ARG A 82 0.30 3.23 1.49
C ARG A 82 1.04 4.53 1.15
N ARG A 83 2.22 4.45 0.52
CA ARG A 83 2.99 5.63 0.09
C ARG A 83 2.19 6.52 -0.85
N ARG A 84 1.47 5.92 -1.81
CA ARG A 84 0.61 6.67 -2.74
C ARG A 84 -0.47 7.45 -2.00
N ARG A 85 -1.09 6.84 -0.99
CA ARG A 85 -2.09 7.50 -0.15
C ARG A 85 -1.48 8.65 0.67
N GLU A 86 -0.33 8.41 1.30
CA GLU A 86 0.39 9.44 2.07
C GLU A 86 0.78 10.64 1.21
N ILE A 87 1.32 10.40 0.00
CA ILE A 87 1.64 11.46 -0.97
C ILE A 87 0.39 12.22 -1.36
N HIS A 88 -0.70 11.52 -1.70
CA HIS A 88 -1.95 12.17 -2.07
C HIS A 88 -2.49 13.05 -0.94
N GLU A 89 -2.48 12.57 0.31
CA GLU A 89 -2.91 13.33 1.48
C GLU A 89 -2.01 14.57 1.70
N ALA A 90 -0.69 14.44 1.55
CA ALA A 90 0.27 15.53 1.64
C ALA A 90 0.07 16.60 0.55
N GLU A 91 -0.16 16.18 -0.70
CA GLU A 91 -0.47 17.08 -1.82
C GLU A 91 -1.76 17.85 -1.57
N GLN A 92 -2.81 17.17 -1.11
CA GLN A 92 -4.09 17.83 -0.79
C GLN A 92 -3.94 18.82 0.38
N PHE A 93 -3.15 18.48 1.40
CA PHE A 93 -2.85 19.38 2.51
C PHE A 93 -2.06 20.61 2.04
N ALA A 94 -0.99 20.40 1.27
CA ALA A 94 -0.17 21.46 0.71
C ALA A 94 -1.01 22.41 -0.17
N MET A 95 -1.94 21.88 -0.97
CA MET A 95 -2.82 22.68 -1.81
C MET A 95 -3.71 23.62 -0.98
N ARG A 96 -4.29 23.13 0.13
CA ARG A 96 -5.11 23.95 1.04
C ARG A 96 -4.28 25.03 1.73
N SER A 97 -3.10 24.66 2.24
CA SER A 97 -2.19 25.61 2.89
C SER A 97 -1.72 26.68 1.92
N ARG A 98 -1.36 26.30 0.69
CA ARG A 98 -0.97 27.24 -0.36
C ARG A 98 -2.12 28.18 -0.74
N ALA A 99 -3.34 27.66 -0.91
CA ALA A 99 -4.50 28.49 -1.19
C ALA A 99 -4.76 29.53 -0.07
N ALA A 100 -4.65 29.13 1.20
CA ALA A 100 -4.77 30.04 2.32
C ALA A 100 -3.66 31.11 2.33
N LYS A 101 -2.40 30.73 2.06
CA LYS A 101 -1.27 31.67 1.97
C LYS A 101 -1.44 32.69 0.85
N VAL A 102 -1.94 32.28 -0.32
CA VAL A 102 -2.19 33.20 -1.45
C VAL A 102 -3.26 34.23 -1.09
N MET A 103 -4.33 33.80 -0.40
CA MET A 103 -5.36 34.73 0.09
C MET A 103 -4.81 35.69 1.14
N ASP A 104 -4.01 35.19 2.10
CA ASP A 104 -3.36 36.00 3.12
C ASP A 104 -2.40 37.03 2.52
N GLU A 105 -1.60 36.62 1.54
CA GLU A 105 -0.69 37.52 0.80
C GLU A 105 -1.46 38.61 0.06
N ALA A 106 -2.59 38.28 -0.58
CA ALA A 106 -3.45 39.26 -1.23
C ALA A 106 -4.03 40.27 -0.22
N TRP A 107 -4.48 39.83 0.95
CA TRP A 107 -5.01 40.72 2.00
C TRP A 107 -3.95 41.58 2.69
N ARG A 108 -2.67 41.19 2.64
CA ARG A 108 -1.57 42.05 3.15
C ARG A 108 -1.33 43.27 2.27
N SER A 109 -1.78 43.25 1.02
CA SER A 109 -1.76 44.44 0.17
C SER A 109 -2.75 45.48 0.71
N THR A 110 -2.30 46.72 0.87
CA THR A 110 -3.18 47.82 1.33
C THR A 110 -4.12 48.34 0.26
N THR A 111 -3.91 47.97 -1.02
CA THR A 111 -4.63 48.53 -2.17
C THR A 111 -5.42 47.52 -2.98
N MET A 112 -5.26 46.23 -2.71
CA MET A 112 -5.85 45.15 -3.52
C MET A 112 -6.54 44.12 -2.63
N ALA A 113 -7.67 43.57 -3.11
CA ALA A 113 -8.37 42.47 -2.46
C ALA A 113 -8.56 41.32 -3.45
N PRO A 114 -8.47 40.06 -3.01
CA PRO A 114 -8.75 38.92 -3.87
C PRO A 114 -10.23 38.94 -4.29
N LEU A 115 -10.49 38.67 -5.57
CA LEU A 115 -11.85 38.57 -6.09
C LEU A 115 -12.35 37.13 -6.03
N CYS A 116 -13.64 36.96 -5.73
CA CYS A 116 -14.32 35.68 -5.87
C CYS A 116 -14.35 35.27 -7.35
N PRO A 117 -13.83 34.08 -7.74
CA PRO A 117 -13.79 33.68 -9.15
C PRO A 117 -15.16 33.34 -9.75
N HIS A 118 -16.24 33.38 -8.96
CA HIS A 118 -17.61 33.07 -9.44
C HIS A 118 -18.44 34.32 -9.75
N CYS A 119 -18.29 35.37 -8.94
CA CYS A 119 -19.08 36.61 -9.07
C CYS A 119 -18.21 37.86 -9.19
N ASN A 120 -16.88 37.72 -9.13
CA ASN A 120 -15.90 38.82 -9.13
C ASN A 120 -16.09 39.85 -8.02
N ALA A 121 -16.86 39.54 -6.98
CA ALA A 121 -16.94 40.37 -5.79
C ALA A 121 -15.61 40.32 -5.02
N ALA A 122 -15.14 41.46 -4.52
CA ALA A 122 -13.98 41.52 -3.66
C ALA A 122 -14.27 40.82 -2.32
N ILE A 123 -13.29 40.07 -1.82
CA ILE A 123 -13.37 39.38 -0.53
C ILE A 123 -12.44 40.12 0.42
N LEU A 124 -13.00 40.77 1.44
CA LEU A 124 -12.24 41.46 2.46
C LEU A 124 -12.03 40.56 3.70
N PRO A 125 -11.00 40.80 4.52
CA PRO A 125 -10.77 40.01 5.75
C PRO A 125 -11.98 39.99 6.69
N GLU A 126 -12.74 41.09 6.77
CA GLU A 126 -13.92 41.24 7.61
C GLU A 126 -15.04 40.26 7.25
N ASP A 127 -15.11 39.86 5.97
CA ASP A 127 -16.12 38.91 5.47
C ASP A 127 -15.85 37.48 5.97
N VAL A 128 -14.62 37.18 6.39
CA VAL A 128 -14.13 35.82 6.65
C VAL A 128 -13.83 35.59 8.14
N VAL A 129 -13.45 36.64 8.88
CA VAL A 129 -13.00 36.55 10.28
C VAL A 129 -14.07 36.02 11.23
N LYS A 130 -15.35 36.21 10.90
CA LYS A 130 -16.49 35.72 11.69
C LYS A 130 -16.97 34.32 11.26
N GLY A 131 -16.24 33.67 10.38
CA GLY A 131 -16.61 32.40 9.77
C GLY A 131 -17.24 32.57 8.38
N VAL A 132 -17.24 31.49 7.60
CA VAL A 132 -17.74 31.47 6.22
C VAL A 132 -18.96 30.57 6.08
N ALA A 133 -19.86 30.93 5.16
CA ALA A 133 -20.92 30.02 4.75
C ALA A 133 -20.33 28.77 4.08
N MET A 134 -20.81 27.59 4.47
CA MET A 134 -20.28 26.31 4.02
C MET A 134 -21.25 25.62 3.07
N ALA A 135 -20.72 25.01 2.01
CA ALA A 135 -21.46 24.16 1.09
C ALA A 135 -20.73 22.82 0.90
N SER A 136 -21.48 21.76 0.57
CA SER A 136 -20.88 20.46 0.29
C SER A 136 -19.95 20.52 -0.94
N LYS A 137 -18.69 20.13 -0.76
CA LYS A 137 -17.68 20.08 -1.83
C LYS A 137 -18.14 19.22 -3.02
N GLN A 138 -18.87 18.14 -2.75
CA GLN A 138 -19.38 17.25 -3.80
C GLN A 138 -20.44 17.95 -4.67
N LEU A 139 -21.36 18.70 -4.05
CA LEU A 139 -22.37 19.47 -4.80
C LEU A 139 -21.73 20.55 -5.67
N ILE A 140 -20.72 21.26 -5.13
CA ILE A 140 -20.02 22.30 -5.89
C ILE A 140 -19.23 21.72 -7.07
N ARG A 141 -18.52 20.59 -6.88
CA ARG A 141 -17.81 19.92 -7.98
C ARG A 141 -18.76 19.49 -9.11
N LYS A 142 -19.87 18.81 -8.77
CA LYS A 142 -20.90 18.43 -9.75
C LYS A 142 -21.54 19.63 -10.44
N ARG A 143 -21.79 20.72 -9.72
CA ARG A 143 -22.32 21.96 -10.31
C ARG A 143 -21.34 22.54 -11.33
N ARG A 144 -20.03 22.54 -11.03
CA ARG A 144 -18.99 23.02 -11.97
C ARG A 144 -18.85 22.13 -13.19
N GLU A 145 -18.89 20.81 -13.02
CA GLU A 145 -18.90 19.84 -14.13
C GLU A 145 -20.09 20.08 -15.08
N LYS A 146 -21.26 20.44 -14.55
CA LYS A 146 -22.43 20.79 -15.36
C LYS A 146 -22.35 22.15 -16.04
N GLN A 147 -21.67 23.13 -15.43
CA GLN A 147 -21.53 24.49 -15.96
C GLN A 147 -20.44 24.62 -17.01
N ASN A 148 -19.48 23.70 -17.03
CA ASN A 148 -18.43 23.63 -18.03
C ASN A 148 -18.42 22.24 -18.69
N PRO A 149 -19.47 21.90 -19.47
CA PRO A 149 -19.46 20.67 -20.24
C PRO A 149 -18.36 20.81 -21.29
N ALA A 150 -17.35 19.94 -21.21
CA ALA A 150 -16.38 19.79 -22.29
C ALA A 150 -17.08 19.33 -23.58
#